data_AF-A0A7Y3CDU9-F1
#
_entry.id   AF-A0A7Y3CDU9-F1
#
_cell.length_a   1.000
_cell.length_b   1.000
_cell.length_c   1.000
_cell.angle_alpha   90.00
_cell.angle_beta   90.00
_cell.angle_gamma   90.00
#
_symmetry.space_group_name_H-M   'P 1'
#
loop_
_entity.id
_entity.type
_entity.pdbx_description
1 polymer ?
#
loop_
_entity_poly.entity_id
_entity_poly.type
_entity_poly.pdbx_seq_one_letter_code
_entity_poly.pdbx_strand_id
1 'polypeptide(L)'
;MPIWSQDNASIEATLSEYFEEYTAYKNQDQLDMAFDVLDKAQQFAESSLNEKGMIGTYNRFALLNLQRGDREKAEFYLARANRMLESYLSYPSGEGFSKFVEAKLLFSSDLNFRALQELNDAKKLSNDRNLLNNMVLLEGMIYMRIQDYEKASISFNALLVNTDPIEKNYLTTKAHLGLAQLYLQTEDFKESIKNSVNALELAQRNNFKTEFLESNEYLALAYEKDAQYKLALQYKENIVKIKDSIFTIDKLKAETNKADKLAMEDAKAVIARQDERIEELSESANRSEITAILTSAFLTIISLLAVSLYRNNQIKLKTNDLLQTKNRELQAARDAAVQAMEAKTNFLSTVSHELRTPLYAVTGLTHLLLEENPPDHQKEHLKSLKFSGDYLLNFINDILQINKIDADKLEPASLEFYLKKIISEVIDSLQQSAKEKNTKIILEYDDNIPQHLMSDPLKLSQILINLIGNSIKFTKNGEVRVIAKVLKKEEEN
;
A
#
# COMPACT_ATOMS: atom_id res chain seq x y z
N MET A 1 -36.03 -0.85 -24.94
CA MET A 1 -35.99 -0.41 -26.36
C MET A 1 -35.34 0.96 -26.41
N PRO A 2 -34.39 1.19 -27.33
CA PRO A 2 -33.40 2.26 -27.20
C PRO A 2 -33.92 3.57 -27.78
N ILE A 3 -33.99 4.62 -26.96
CA ILE A 3 -34.20 6.01 -27.40
C ILE A 3 -32.83 6.70 -27.62
N TRP A 4 -31.77 6.23 -26.96
CA TRP A 4 -30.42 6.81 -27.01
C TRP A 4 -29.64 6.58 -28.32
N SER A 5 -30.03 5.62 -29.18
CA SER A 5 -29.29 5.32 -30.42
C SER A 5 -29.72 6.18 -31.61
N GLN A 6 -30.96 6.69 -31.61
CA GLN A 6 -31.45 7.54 -32.71
C GLN A 6 -30.89 8.97 -32.62
N ASP A 7 -30.77 9.51 -31.41
CA ASP A 7 -30.23 10.85 -31.18
C ASP A 7 -28.75 10.95 -31.57
N ASN A 8 -27.93 9.96 -31.23
CA ASN A 8 -26.52 9.93 -31.62
C ASN A 8 -26.32 9.80 -33.14
N ALA A 9 -27.12 8.97 -33.81
CA ALA A 9 -27.06 8.83 -35.27
C ALA A 9 -27.47 10.12 -35.99
N SER A 10 -28.44 10.85 -35.45
CA SER A 10 -28.87 12.17 -35.93
C SER A 10 -27.77 13.23 -35.79
N ILE A 11 -27.08 13.25 -34.65
CA ILE A 11 -25.96 14.18 -34.38
C ILE A 11 -24.80 13.89 -35.35
N GLU A 12 -24.42 12.62 -35.52
CA GLU A 12 -23.33 12.23 -36.43
C GLU A 12 -23.67 12.54 -37.89
N ALA A 13 -24.91 12.33 -38.32
CA ALA A 13 -25.36 12.70 -39.67
C ALA A 13 -25.26 14.22 -39.92
N THR A 14 -25.73 15.03 -38.97
CA THR A 14 -25.68 16.50 -39.08
C THR A 14 -24.25 17.02 -39.16
N LEU A 15 -23.33 16.48 -38.35
CA LEU A 15 -21.91 16.84 -38.43
C LEU A 15 -21.27 16.39 -39.75
N SER A 16 -21.65 15.22 -40.26
CA SER A 16 -21.20 14.74 -41.57
C SER A 16 -21.61 15.71 -42.69
N GLU A 17 -22.85 16.21 -42.67
CA GLU A 17 -23.33 17.21 -43.63
C GLU A 17 -22.50 18.50 -43.60
N TYR A 18 -22.19 19.03 -42.40
CA TYR A 18 -21.28 20.18 -42.30
C TYR A 18 -19.89 19.89 -42.83
N PHE A 19 -19.35 18.69 -42.59
CA PHE A 19 -18.02 18.33 -43.08
C PHE A 19 -17.99 18.12 -44.60
N GLU A 20 -19.07 17.63 -45.20
CA GLU A 20 -19.23 17.54 -46.65
C GLU A 20 -19.32 18.94 -47.29
N GLU A 21 -20.12 19.83 -46.69
CA GLU A 21 -20.26 21.22 -47.15
C GLU A 21 -18.92 21.99 -47.03
N TYR A 22 -18.22 21.85 -45.89
CA TYR A 22 -16.86 22.37 -45.70
C TYR A 22 -15.93 21.89 -46.81
N THR A 23 -15.97 20.59 -47.12
CA THR A 23 -15.09 19.98 -48.10
C THR A 23 -15.36 20.52 -49.51
N ALA A 24 -16.62 20.73 -49.86
CA ALA A 24 -17.02 21.34 -51.13
C ALA A 24 -16.48 22.78 -51.26
N TYR A 25 -16.66 23.63 -50.24
CA TYR A 25 -16.17 25.01 -50.26
C TYR A 25 -14.64 25.10 -50.25
N LYS A 26 -13.97 24.27 -49.42
CA LYS A 26 -12.51 24.14 -49.39
C LYS A 26 -11.93 23.86 -50.77
N ASN A 27 -12.52 22.90 -51.49
CA ASN A 27 -12.04 22.45 -52.80
C ASN A 27 -12.30 23.47 -53.92
N GLN A 28 -13.25 24.39 -53.73
CA GLN A 28 -13.54 25.49 -54.67
C GLN A 28 -12.81 26.80 -54.31
N ASP A 29 -11.85 26.74 -53.38
CA ASP A 29 -11.12 27.90 -52.84
C ASP A 29 -12.03 28.97 -52.20
N GLN A 30 -13.23 28.57 -51.75
CA GLN A 30 -14.17 29.43 -51.03
C GLN A 30 -13.90 29.36 -49.52
N LEU A 31 -12.71 29.79 -49.10
CA LEU A 31 -12.22 29.61 -47.73
C LEU A 31 -13.11 30.26 -46.68
N ASP A 32 -13.66 31.46 -46.94
CA ASP A 32 -14.53 32.16 -45.97
C ASP A 32 -15.81 31.36 -45.70
N MET A 33 -16.44 30.82 -46.74
CA MET A 33 -17.59 29.93 -46.59
C MET A 33 -17.21 28.63 -45.86
N ALA A 34 -16.02 28.10 -46.11
CA ALA A 34 -15.52 26.93 -45.41
C ALA A 34 -15.30 27.20 -43.90
N PHE A 35 -14.82 28.40 -43.53
CA PHE A 35 -14.72 28.83 -42.13
C PHE A 35 -16.10 28.96 -41.49
N ASP A 36 -17.05 29.64 -42.15
CA ASP A 36 -18.42 29.80 -41.63
C ASP A 36 -19.10 28.44 -41.36
N VAL A 37 -18.86 27.45 -42.22
CA VAL A 37 -19.38 26.09 -42.02
C VAL A 37 -18.70 25.40 -40.85
N LEU A 38 -17.38 25.54 -40.69
CA LEU A 38 -16.68 24.97 -39.54
C LEU A 38 -17.08 25.63 -38.21
N ASP A 39 -17.36 26.93 -38.20
CA ASP A 39 -17.87 27.63 -37.02
C ASP A 39 -19.24 27.08 -36.61
N LYS A 40 -20.14 26.84 -37.57
CA LYS A 40 -21.43 26.17 -37.32
C LYS A 40 -21.23 24.75 -36.82
N ALA A 41 -20.32 23.99 -37.42
CA ALA A 41 -19.99 22.63 -36.99
C ALA A 41 -19.44 22.61 -35.56
N GLN A 42 -18.60 23.59 -35.19
CA GLN A 42 -18.06 23.73 -33.84
C GLN A 42 -19.18 24.03 -32.84
N GLN A 43 -20.00 25.05 -33.10
CA GLN A 43 -21.13 25.41 -32.22
C GLN A 43 -22.10 24.24 -32.04
N PHE A 44 -22.38 23.51 -33.12
CA PHE A 44 -23.21 22.33 -33.07
C PHE A 44 -22.57 21.21 -32.23
N ALA A 45 -21.29 20.90 -32.45
CA ALA A 45 -20.57 19.89 -31.67
C ALA A 45 -20.51 20.25 -30.17
N GLU A 46 -20.29 21.52 -29.83
CA GLU A 46 -20.29 22.00 -28.45
C GLU A 46 -21.68 21.88 -27.81
N SER A 47 -22.74 22.35 -28.49
CA SER A 47 -24.11 22.31 -27.98
C SER A 47 -24.65 20.89 -27.81
N SER A 48 -24.16 19.95 -28.62
CA SER A 48 -24.50 18.53 -28.55
C SER A 48 -23.57 17.71 -27.65
N LEU A 49 -22.57 18.35 -27.01
CA LEU A 49 -21.54 17.70 -26.19
C LEU A 49 -20.79 16.58 -26.95
N ASN A 50 -20.63 16.73 -28.26
CA ASN A 50 -19.96 15.76 -29.12
C ASN A 50 -18.47 16.06 -29.25
N GLU A 51 -17.69 15.62 -28.26
CA GLU A 51 -16.24 15.81 -28.22
C GLU A 51 -15.50 15.23 -29.44
N LYS A 52 -15.95 14.09 -29.99
CA LYS A 52 -15.36 13.51 -31.22
C LYS A 52 -15.59 14.43 -32.42
N GLY A 53 -16.78 15.00 -32.52
CA GLY A 53 -17.11 16.04 -33.49
C GLY A 53 -16.20 17.26 -33.34
N MET A 54 -15.97 17.73 -32.11
CA MET A 54 -15.07 18.85 -31.82
C MET A 54 -13.62 18.57 -32.28
N ILE A 55 -13.08 17.38 -31.99
CA ILE A 55 -11.74 16.96 -32.47
C ILE A 55 -11.69 16.97 -34.00
N GLY A 56 -12.71 16.43 -34.66
CA GLY A 56 -12.83 16.43 -36.12
C GLY A 56 -12.90 17.84 -36.73
N THR A 57 -13.59 18.76 -36.05
CA THR A 57 -13.71 20.16 -36.45
C THR A 57 -12.39 20.91 -36.28
N TYR A 58 -11.70 20.76 -35.14
CA TYR A 58 -10.40 21.38 -34.92
C TYR A 58 -9.34 20.94 -35.93
N ASN A 59 -9.29 19.65 -36.27
CA ASN A 59 -8.41 19.17 -37.32
C ASN A 59 -8.72 19.80 -38.70
N ARG A 60 -9.98 20.06 -39.02
CA ARG A 60 -10.38 20.74 -40.26
C ARG A 60 -10.02 22.23 -40.23
N PHE A 61 -10.19 22.91 -39.10
CA PHE A 61 -9.67 24.28 -38.94
C PHE A 61 -8.16 24.31 -39.17
N ALA A 62 -7.41 23.33 -38.66
CA ALA A 62 -5.98 23.26 -38.87
C ALA A 62 -5.63 23.11 -40.35
N LEU A 63 -6.29 22.20 -41.08
CA LEU A 63 -6.11 22.03 -42.53
C LEU A 63 -6.46 23.30 -43.33
N LEU A 64 -7.56 23.97 -42.99
CA LEU A 64 -8.04 25.16 -43.68
C LEU A 64 -7.10 26.36 -43.47
N ASN A 65 -6.63 26.56 -42.24
CA ASN A 65 -5.63 27.59 -41.93
C ASN A 65 -4.30 27.31 -42.64
N LEU A 66 -3.88 26.05 -42.75
CA LEU A 66 -2.70 25.69 -43.52
C LEU A 66 -2.85 26.03 -45.01
N GLN A 67 -4.04 25.80 -45.60
CA GLN A 67 -4.33 26.21 -46.99
C GLN A 67 -4.34 27.74 -47.15
N ARG A 68 -4.78 28.49 -46.13
CA ARG A 68 -4.71 29.95 -46.09
C ARG A 68 -3.28 30.50 -45.90
N GLY A 69 -2.32 29.63 -45.59
CA GLY A 69 -0.93 30.01 -45.29
C GLY A 69 -0.72 30.50 -43.86
N ASP A 70 -1.72 30.36 -42.97
CA ASP A 70 -1.61 30.71 -41.55
C ASP A 70 -1.16 29.48 -40.74
N ARG A 71 0.15 29.25 -40.75
CA ARG A 71 0.77 28.12 -40.05
C ARG A 71 0.52 28.16 -38.54
N GLU A 72 0.60 29.34 -37.94
CA GLU A 72 0.47 29.51 -36.50
C GLU A 72 -0.93 29.11 -36.03
N LYS A 73 -1.97 29.52 -36.77
CA LYS A 73 -3.34 29.06 -36.49
C LYS A 73 -3.51 27.57 -36.73
N ALA A 74 -2.88 27.02 -37.77
CA ALA A 74 -2.93 25.58 -38.02
C ALA A 74 -2.36 24.77 -36.85
N GLU A 75 -1.20 25.16 -36.32
CA GLU A 75 -0.58 24.54 -35.13
C GLU A 75 -1.45 24.71 -33.88
N PHE A 76 -2.06 25.89 -33.68
CA PHE A 76 -2.96 26.15 -32.57
C PHE A 76 -4.17 25.19 -32.56
N TYR A 77 -4.86 25.05 -33.69
CA TYR A 77 -6.02 24.16 -33.77
C TYR A 77 -5.64 22.68 -33.68
N LEU A 78 -4.48 22.28 -34.23
CA LEU A 78 -3.96 20.92 -34.02
C LEU A 78 -3.66 20.65 -32.53
N ALA A 79 -3.05 21.60 -31.83
CA ALA A 79 -2.78 21.47 -30.39
C ALA A 79 -4.08 21.32 -29.57
N ARG A 80 -5.15 22.03 -29.96
CA ARG A 80 -6.49 21.86 -29.36
C ARG A 80 -7.04 20.46 -29.57
N ALA A 81 -6.97 19.95 -30.81
CA ALA A 81 -7.40 18.58 -31.11
C ALA A 81 -6.62 17.54 -30.30
N ASN A 82 -5.28 17.68 -30.22
CA ASN A 82 -4.42 16.77 -29.47
C ASN A 82 -4.70 16.81 -27.96
N ARG A 83 -4.89 18.00 -27.37
CA ARG A 83 -5.24 18.12 -25.94
C ARG A 83 -6.57 17.42 -25.63
N MET A 84 -7.55 17.51 -26.52
CA MET A 84 -8.80 16.77 -26.36
C MET A 84 -8.62 15.26 -26.53
N LEU A 85 -7.69 14.81 -27.36
CA LEU A 85 -7.40 13.38 -27.49
C LEU A 85 -6.80 12.78 -26.22
N GLU A 86 -6.07 13.56 -25.41
CA GLU A 86 -5.49 13.11 -24.13
C GLU A 86 -6.55 12.65 -23.11
N SER A 87 -7.80 13.12 -23.21
CA SER A 87 -8.89 12.66 -22.34
C SER A 87 -9.42 11.27 -22.72
N TYR A 88 -9.04 10.74 -23.88
CA TYR A 88 -9.48 9.44 -24.37
C TYR A 88 -8.43 8.35 -24.11
N LEU A 89 -8.87 7.23 -23.54
CA LEU A 89 -8.02 6.03 -23.46
C LEU A 89 -7.69 5.48 -24.87
N SER A 90 -8.62 5.59 -25.81
CA SER A 90 -8.41 5.23 -27.22
C SER A 90 -9.45 5.88 -28.13
N TYR A 91 -8.98 6.64 -29.13
CA TYR A 91 -9.80 7.12 -30.25
C TYR A 91 -8.98 7.14 -31.57
N PRO A 92 -8.74 5.95 -32.17
CA PRO A 92 -7.78 5.81 -33.27
C PRO A 92 -8.09 6.69 -34.48
N SER A 93 -9.35 6.84 -34.88
CA SER A 93 -9.67 7.66 -36.06
C SER A 93 -9.40 9.15 -35.85
N GLY A 94 -9.61 9.67 -34.63
CA GLY A 94 -9.26 11.06 -34.28
C GLY A 94 -7.74 11.28 -34.21
N GLU A 95 -7.01 10.31 -33.65
CA GLU A 95 -5.54 10.33 -33.62
C GLU A 95 -4.95 10.25 -35.04
N GLY A 96 -5.50 9.35 -35.87
CA GLY A 96 -5.10 9.21 -37.28
C GLY A 96 -5.34 10.48 -38.09
N PHE A 97 -6.45 11.20 -37.86
CA PHE A 97 -6.67 12.52 -38.48
C PHE A 97 -5.61 13.52 -38.00
N SER A 98 -5.41 13.65 -36.68
CA SER A 98 -4.47 14.63 -36.12
C SER A 98 -3.04 14.40 -36.62
N LYS A 99 -2.60 13.14 -36.73
CA LYS A 99 -1.33 12.78 -37.36
C LYS A 99 -1.25 13.11 -38.85
N PHE A 100 -2.34 12.99 -39.60
CA PHE A 100 -2.37 13.47 -40.98
C PHE A 100 -2.18 14.99 -41.09
N VAL A 101 -2.79 15.76 -40.19
CA VAL A 101 -2.58 17.23 -40.12
C VAL A 101 -1.12 17.53 -39.77
N GLU A 102 -0.55 16.83 -38.79
CA GLU A 102 0.86 16.95 -38.42
C GLU A 102 1.79 16.64 -39.60
N ALA A 103 1.52 15.56 -40.34
CA ALA A 103 2.29 15.23 -41.53
C ALA A 103 2.23 16.34 -42.59
N LYS A 104 1.07 16.99 -42.78
CA LYS A 104 0.92 18.13 -43.69
C LYS A 104 1.71 19.35 -43.21
N LEU A 105 1.74 19.61 -41.91
CA LEU A 105 2.57 20.66 -41.30
C LEU A 105 4.07 20.38 -41.46
N LEU A 106 4.50 19.14 -41.26
CA LEU A 106 5.88 18.71 -41.47
C LEU A 106 6.29 18.85 -42.94
N PHE A 107 5.42 18.43 -43.87
CA PHE A 107 5.64 18.60 -45.31
C PHE A 107 5.79 20.07 -45.69
N SER A 108 4.95 20.97 -45.15
CA SER A 108 5.09 22.41 -45.38
C SER A 108 6.39 23.00 -44.79
N SER A 109 7.09 22.28 -43.91
CA SER A 109 8.38 22.65 -43.33
C SER A 109 9.57 21.96 -44.01
N ASP A 110 9.36 21.32 -45.17
CA ASP A 110 10.34 20.50 -45.88
C ASP A 110 10.89 19.29 -45.08
N LEU A 111 10.20 18.88 -44.01
CA LEU A 111 10.53 17.70 -43.21
C LEU A 111 9.92 16.42 -43.82
N ASN A 112 10.23 16.16 -45.09
CA ASN A 112 9.60 15.13 -45.93
C ASN A 112 9.63 13.70 -45.33
N PHE A 113 10.78 13.24 -44.83
CA PHE A 113 10.90 11.90 -44.25
C PHE A 113 10.07 11.73 -42.98
N ARG A 114 10.03 12.77 -42.13
CA ARG A 114 9.19 12.77 -40.92
C ARG A 114 7.71 12.79 -41.28
N ALA A 115 7.33 13.57 -42.31
CA ALA A 115 5.96 13.59 -42.81
C ALA A 115 5.52 12.20 -43.32
N LEU A 116 6.38 11.47 -44.02
CA LEU A 116 6.10 10.09 -44.45
C LEU A 116 5.95 9.13 -43.26
N GLN A 117 6.77 9.28 -42.22
CA GLN A 117 6.64 8.47 -41.01
C GLN A 117 5.28 8.71 -40.35
N GLU A 118 4.92 9.98 -40.12
CA GLU A 118 3.63 10.33 -39.52
C GLU A 118 2.44 9.86 -40.38
N LEU A 119 2.53 9.95 -41.71
CA LEU A 119 1.50 9.41 -42.61
C LEU A 119 1.33 7.90 -42.48
N ASN A 120 2.43 7.15 -42.36
CA ASN A 120 2.36 5.70 -42.20
C ASN A 120 1.71 5.32 -40.86
N ASP A 121 1.93 6.09 -39.82
CA ASP A 121 1.27 5.87 -38.52
C ASP A 121 -0.20 6.31 -38.58
N ALA A 122 -0.51 7.43 -39.21
CA ALA A 122 -1.88 7.90 -39.45
C ALA A 122 -2.74 6.86 -40.20
N LYS A 123 -2.18 6.22 -41.24
CA LYS A 123 -2.85 5.17 -42.03
C LYS A 123 -3.19 3.92 -41.22
N LYS A 124 -2.41 3.58 -40.19
CA LYS A 124 -2.68 2.42 -39.31
C LYS A 124 -3.87 2.68 -38.38
N LEU A 125 -4.20 3.95 -38.14
CA LEU A 125 -5.17 4.39 -37.14
C LEU A 125 -6.54 4.75 -37.72
N SER A 126 -6.62 5.00 -39.04
CA SER A 126 -7.85 5.38 -39.72
C SER A 126 -8.32 4.36 -40.75
N ASN A 127 -9.63 4.08 -40.73
CA ASN A 127 -10.34 3.33 -41.78
C ASN A 127 -11.20 4.24 -42.66
N ASP A 128 -11.14 5.56 -42.46
CA ASP A 128 -11.89 6.52 -43.27
C ASP A 128 -11.28 6.58 -44.68
N ARG A 129 -12.08 6.19 -45.67
CA ARG A 129 -11.63 6.08 -47.06
C ARG A 129 -11.25 7.43 -47.66
N ASN A 130 -12.00 8.49 -47.36
CA ASN A 130 -11.73 9.83 -47.86
C ASN A 130 -10.40 10.34 -47.29
N LEU A 131 -10.21 10.18 -45.99
CA LEU A 131 -8.98 10.57 -45.31
C LEU A 131 -7.77 9.77 -45.83
N LEU A 132 -7.92 8.45 -46.01
CA LEU A 132 -6.87 7.61 -46.59
C LEU A 132 -6.47 8.07 -48.01
N ASN A 133 -7.43 8.46 -48.86
CA ASN A 133 -7.11 8.99 -50.19
C ASN A 133 -6.35 10.33 -50.10
N ASN A 134 -6.72 11.21 -49.16
CA ASN A 134 -5.98 12.45 -48.90
C ASN A 134 -4.55 12.18 -48.38
N MET A 135 -4.36 11.13 -47.58
CA MET A 135 -3.02 10.67 -47.16
C MET A 135 -2.20 10.20 -48.37
N VAL A 136 -2.78 9.40 -49.27
CA VAL A 136 -2.12 8.95 -50.51
C VAL A 136 -1.74 10.12 -51.41
N LEU A 137 -2.59 11.14 -51.49
CA LEU A 137 -2.26 12.37 -52.23
C LEU A 137 -1.04 13.06 -51.64
N LEU A 138 -0.98 13.22 -50.31
CA LEU A 138 0.17 13.83 -49.64
C LEU A 138 1.44 12.99 -49.82
N GLU A 139 1.35 11.66 -49.79
CA GLU A 139 2.48 10.78 -50.11
C GLU A 139 3.00 11.03 -51.53
N GLY A 140 2.11 11.11 -52.53
CA GLY A 140 2.49 11.41 -53.90
C GLY A 140 3.22 12.75 -54.01
N MET A 141 2.75 13.79 -53.30
CA MET A 141 3.40 15.09 -53.24
C MET A 141 4.77 15.05 -52.53
N ILE A 142 4.90 14.27 -51.45
CA ILE A 142 6.18 14.13 -50.75
C ILE A 142 7.19 13.38 -51.63
N TYR A 143 6.78 12.26 -52.24
CA TYR A 143 7.64 11.50 -53.16
C TYR A 143 8.07 12.33 -54.36
N MET A 144 7.16 13.16 -54.91
CA MET A 144 7.49 14.15 -55.93
C MET A 144 8.60 15.11 -55.46
N ARG A 145 8.47 15.65 -54.24
CA ARG A 145 9.43 16.62 -53.68
C ARG A 145 10.82 16.01 -53.44
N ILE A 146 10.89 14.75 -53.01
CA ILE A 146 12.17 14.03 -52.82
C ILE A 146 12.67 13.34 -54.09
N GLN A 147 12.01 13.57 -55.24
CA GLN A 147 12.37 13.03 -56.56
C GLN A 147 12.30 11.51 -56.68
N ASP A 148 11.49 10.85 -55.84
CA ASP A 148 11.15 9.42 -55.99
C ASP A 148 9.93 9.30 -56.93
N TYR A 149 10.18 9.52 -58.23
CA TYR A 149 9.12 9.59 -59.24
C TYR A 149 8.36 8.27 -59.42
N GLU A 150 8.98 7.12 -59.15
CA GLU A 150 8.32 5.83 -59.23
C GLU A 150 7.20 5.75 -58.19
N LYS A 151 7.51 6.02 -56.92
CA LYS A 151 6.49 6.01 -55.85
C LYS A 151 5.48 7.12 -56.01
N ALA A 152 5.90 8.31 -56.45
CA ALA A 152 4.98 9.41 -56.72
C ALA A 152 3.93 9.02 -57.78
N SER A 153 4.38 8.39 -58.87
CA SER A 153 3.51 7.89 -59.94
C SER A 153 2.51 6.85 -59.41
N ILE A 154 2.96 5.90 -58.58
CA ILE A 154 2.08 4.89 -57.97
C ILE A 154 1.00 5.57 -57.12
N SER A 155 1.38 6.52 -56.26
CA SER A 155 0.44 7.26 -55.40
C SER A 155 -0.59 8.04 -56.22
N PHE A 156 -0.18 8.77 -57.26
CA PHE A 156 -1.15 9.51 -58.08
C PHE A 156 -2.05 8.60 -58.91
N ASN A 157 -1.53 7.54 -59.51
CA ASN A 157 -2.33 6.59 -60.27
C ASN A 157 -3.38 5.88 -59.41
N ALA A 158 -3.07 5.59 -58.13
CA ALA A 158 -4.04 5.04 -57.19
C ALA A 158 -5.25 5.95 -56.99
N LEU A 159 -5.07 7.26 -57.09
CA LEU A 159 -6.16 8.24 -56.97
C LEU A 159 -7.00 8.34 -58.25
N LEU A 160 -6.52 7.96 -59.42
CA LEU A 160 -7.32 8.03 -60.66
C LEU A 160 -8.48 7.03 -60.66
N VAL A 161 -8.35 5.92 -59.93
CA VAL A 161 -9.38 4.87 -59.80
C VAL A 161 -10.19 5.00 -58.51
N ASN A 162 -10.04 6.10 -57.77
CA ASN A 162 -10.76 6.28 -56.51
C ASN A 162 -12.28 6.39 -56.74
N THR A 163 -13.06 5.83 -55.82
CA THR A 163 -14.54 5.88 -55.86
C THR A 163 -15.10 6.65 -54.66
N ASP A 164 -14.36 7.65 -54.18
CA ASP A 164 -14.81 8.49 -53.08
C ASP A 164 -16.07 9.28 -53.48
N PRO A 165 -17.16 9.27 -52.71
CA PRO A 165 -18.37 9.96 -53.11
C PRO A 165 -18.27 11.49 -52.99
N ILE A 166 -17.34 12.02 -52.18
CA ILE A 166 -17.29 13.43 -51.79
C ILE A 166 -16.20 14.17 -52.58
N GLU A 167 -14.96 13.68 -52.56
CA GLU A 167 -13.80 14.37 -53.12
C GLU A 167 -13.23 13.73 -54.40
N LYS A 168 -13.88 12.71 -54.98
CA LYS A 168 -13.33 11.99 -56.15
C LYS A 168 -12.85 12.91 -57.25
N ASN A 169 -13.67 13.90 -57.65
CA ASN A 169 -13.29 14.81 -58.74
C ASN A 169 -12.08 15.67 -58.36
N TYR A 170 -12.04 16.16 -57.13
CA TYR A 170 -10.94 16.98 -56.62
C TYR A 170 -9.62 16.19 -56.54
N LEU A 171 -9.67 15.01 -55.91
CA LEU A 171 -8.51 14.13 -55.79
C LEU A 171 -8.00 13.63 -57.14
N THR A 172 -8.90 13.33 -58.08
CA THR A 172 -8.53 12.96 -59.47
C THR A 172 -7.86 14.14 -60.19
N THR A 173 -8.38 15.36 -60.00
CA THR A 173 -7.77 16.57 -60.56
C THR A 173 -6.35 16.77 -60.02
N LYS A 174 -6.19 16.70 -58.69
CA LYS A 174 -4.87 16.80 -58.04
C LYS A 174 -3.90 15.69 -58.47
N ALA A 175 -4.39 14.47 -58.68
CA ALA A 175 -3.58 13.36 -59.18
C ALA A 175 -3.10 13.58 -60.61
N HIS A 176 -3.97 14.05 -61.51
CA HIS A 176 -3.57 14.43 -62.85
C HIS A 176 -2.56 15.58 -62.85
N LEU A 177 -2.71 16.58 -61.98
CA LEU A 177 -1.73 17.65 -61.81
C LEU A 177 -0.38 17.13 -61.32
N GLY A 178 -0.39 16.21 -60.35
CA GLY A 178 0.82 15.54 -59.86
C GLY A 178 1.53 14.75 -60.95
N LEU A 179 0.79 13.99 -61.77
CA LEU A 179 1.34 13.27 -62.93
C LEU A 179 1.83 14.21 -64.03
N ALA A 180 1.11 15.30 -64.30
CA ALA A 180 1.54 16.32 -65.25
C ALA A 180 2.88 16.94 -64.86
N GLN A 181 3.03 17.28 -63.57
CA GLN A 181 4.29 17.75 -63.00
C GLN A 181 5.38 16.70 -63.08
N LEU A 182 5.07 15.44 -62.74
CA LEU A 182 6.00 14.31 -62.85
C LEU A 182 6.58 14.22 -64.26
N TYR A 183 5.71 14.14 -65.25
CA TYR A 183 6.10 13.96 -66.65
C TYR A 183 6.83 15.18 -67.22
N LEU A 184 6.57 16.39 -66.70
CA LEU A 184 7.40 17.56 -67.00
C LEU A 184 8.83 17.39 -66.50
N GLN A 185 9.01 16.88 -65.28
CA GLN A 185 10.34 16.66 -64.68
C GLN A 185 11.10 15.52 -65.36
N THR A 186 10.40 14.48 -65.83
CA THR A 186 10.99 13.35 -66.55
C THR A 186 11.05 13.54 -68.07
N GLU A 187 10.73 14.74 -68.57
CA GLU A 187 10.77 15.13 -69.98
C GLU A 187 9.82 14.35 -70.92
N ASP A 188 8.76 13.72 -70.39
CA ASP A 188 7.67 13.14 -71.19
C ASP A 188 6.55 14.17 -71.41
N PHE A 189 6.80 15.11 -72.32
CA PHE A 189 5.88 16.23 -72.53
C PHE A 189 4.50 15.79 -73.04
N LYS A 190 4.40 14.66 -73.76
CA LYS A 190 3.12 14.18 -74.30
C LYS A 190 2.20 13.68 -73.20
N GLU A 191 2.69 12.85 -72.28
CA GLU A 191 1.89 12.40 -71.15
C GLU A 191 1.62 13.55 -70.17
N SER A 192 2.53 14.51 -70.03
CA SER A 192 2.26 15.73 -69.26
C SER A 192 1.10 16.54 -69.83
N ILE A 193 1.09 16.80 -71.14
CA ILE A 193 0.00 17.52 -71.81
C ILE A 193 -1.33 16.82 -71.57
N LYS A 194 -1.40 15.50 -71.81
CA LYS A 194 -2.61 14.69 -71.63
C LYS A 194 -3.16 14.77 -70.20
N ASN A 195 -2.30 14.62 -69.19
CA ASN A 195 -2.71 14.72 -67.79
C ASN A 195 -3.15 16.15 -67.44
N SER A 196 -2.45 17.17 -67.95
CA SER A 196 -2.82 18.56 -67.71
C SER A 196 -4.16 18.94 -68.35
N VAL A 197 -4.50 18.40 -69.53
CA VAL A 197 -5.82 18.57 -70.16
C VAL A 197 -6.91 17.92 -69.32
N ASN A 198 -6.70 16.69 -68.83
CA ASN A 198 -7.67 16.00 -67.98
C ASN A 198 -7.92 16.78 -66.67
N ALA A 199 -6.85 17.29 -66.04
CA ALA A 199 -6.95 18.16 -64.87
C ALA A 199 -7.73 19.45 -65.20
N LEU A 200 -7.44 20.10 -66.32
CA LEU A 200 -8.10 21.33 -66.75
C LEU A 200 -9.60 21.14 -66.91
N GLU A 201 -10.02 20.07 -67.59
CA GLU A 201 -11.45 19.77 -67.81
C GLU A 201 -12.19 19.53 -66.50
N LEU A 202 -11.60 18.74 -65.60
CA LEU A 202 -12.20 18.46 -64.29
C LEU A 202 -12.26 19.72 -63.42
N ALA A 203 -11.18 20.49 -63.37
CA ALA A 203 -11.10 21.73 -62.62
C ALA A 203 -12.14 22.75 -63.10
N GLN A 204 -12.29 22.89 -64.42
CA GLN A 204 -13.29 23.80 -65.00
C GLN A 204 -14.72 23.35 -64.69
N ARG A 205 -15.04 22.06 -64.82
CA ARG A 205 -16.40 21.53 -64.55
C ARG A 205 -16.82 21.66 -63.10
N ASN A 206 -15.86 21.63 -62.16
CA ASN A 206 -16.13 21.65 -60.72
C ASN A 206 -15.74 22.98 -60.04
N ASN A 207 -15.35 24.00 -60.82
CA ASN A 207 -14.92 25.31 -60.31
C ASN A 207 -13.72 25.27 -59.34
N PHE A 208 -12.77 24.36 -59.57
CA PHE A 208 -11.52 24.28 -58.80
C PHE A 208 -10.53 25.32 -59.36
N LYS A 209 -10.56 26.54 -58.80
CA LYS A 209 -9.91 27.72 -59.40
C LYS A 209 -8.39 27.61 -59.40
N THR A 210 -7.81 27.17 -58.29
CA THR A 210 -6.36 26.98 -58.16
C THR A 210 -5.87 25.89 -59.11
N GLU A 211 -6.57 24.75 -59.14
CA GLU A 211 -6.25 23.63 -60.03
C GLU A 211 -6.43 23.99 -61.51
N PHE A 212 -7.40 24.84 -61.83
CA PHE A 212 -7.58 25.37 -63.19
C PHE A 212 -6.39 26.24 -63.60
N LEU A 213 -5.90 27.10 -62.70
CA LEU A 213 -4.68 27.87 -62.93
C LEU A 213 -3.45 26.97 -63.12
N GLU A 214 -3.20 26.05 -62.18
CA GLU A 214 -2.08 25.10 -62.22
C GLU A 214 -2.10 24.27 -63.53
N SER A 215 -3.28 23.84 -63.97
CA SER A 215 -3.44 23.10 -65.23
C SER A 215 -3.01 23.94 -66.44
N ASN A 216 -3.38 25.23 -66.49
CA ASN A 216 -2.93 26.12 -67.57
C ASN A 216 -1.41 26.36 -67.49
N GLU A 217 -0.83 26.47 -66.28
CA GLU A 217 0.62 26.62 -66.08
C GLU A 217 1.41 25.41 -66.60
N TYR A 218 0.98 24.20 -66.27
CA TYR A 218 1.60 22.98 -66.79
C TYR A 218 1.41 22.81 -68.30
N LEU A 219 0.23 23.13 -68.86
CA LEU A 219 0.03 23.12 -70.31
C LEU A 219 0.93 24.11 -71.03
N ALA A 220 1.03 25.34 -70.53
CA ALA A 220 1.90 26.36 -71.11
C ALA A 220 3.35 25.89 -71.16
N LEU A 221 3.86 25.30 -70.06
CA LEU A 221 5.22 24.79 -69.98
C LEU A 221 5.44 23.56 -70.88
N ALA A 222 4.51 22.60 -70.85
CA ALA A 222 4.64 21.36 -71.61
C ALA A 222 4.58 21.62 -73.12
N TYR A 223 3.66 22.47 -73.60
CA TYR A 223 3.60 22.85 -75.02
C TYR A 223 4.82 23.67 -75.46
N GLU A 224 5.40 24.50 -74.59
CA GLU A 224 6.65 25.20 -74.90
C GLU A 224 7.81 24.23 -75.10
N LYS A 225 7.92 23.24 -74.21
CA LYS A 225 8.95 22.19 -74.28
C LYS A 225 8.74 21.24 -75.47
N ASP A 226 7.50 20.97 -75.85
CA ASP A 226 7.14 20.21 -77.06
C ASP A 226 7.17 21.05 -78.36
N ALA A 227 7.72 22.28 -78.30
CA ALA A 227 7.85 23.22 -79.43
C ALA A 227 6.52 23.66 -80.09
N GLN A 228 5.39 23.51 -79.40
CA GLN A 228 4.06 23.97 -79.83
C GLN A 228 3.77 25.40 -79.32
N TYR A 229 4.59 26.36 -79.73
CA TYR A 229 4.61 27.71 -79.16
C TYR A 229 3.28 28.48 -79.25
N LYS A 230 2.44 28.22 -80.26
CA LYS A 230 1.12 28.88 -80.39
C LYS A 230 0.17 28.46 -79.26
N LEU A 231 0.14 27.17 -78.94
CA LEU A 231 -0.67 26.66 -77.83
C LEU A 231 -0.09 27.12 -76.50
N ALA A 232 1.24 27.06 -76.33
CA ALA A 232 1.90 27.58 -75.15
C ALA A 232 1.53 29.06 -74.86
N LEU A 233 1.53 29.91 -75.90
CA LEU A 233 1.11 31.31 -75.79
C LEU A 233 -0.37 31.44 -75.37
N GLN A 234 -1.26 30.66 -75.97
CA GLN A 234 -2.69 30.66 -75.60
C GLN A 234 -2.90 30.35 -74.11
N TYR A 235 -2.21 29.33 -73.58
CA TYR A 235 -2.30 29.00 -72.16
C TYR A 235 -1.64 30.06 -71.27
N LYS A 236 -0.55 30.70 -71.71
CA LYS A 236 0.03 31.88 -71.04
C LYS A 236 -0.94 33.05 -70.96
N GLU A 237 -1.69 33.35 -72.02
CA GLU A 237 -2.72 34.38 -72.03
C GLU A 237 -3.88 34.04 -71.09
N ASN A 238 -4.29 32.77 -71.01
CA ASN A 238 -5.30 32.31 -70.06
C ASN A 238 -4.83 32.53 -68.62
N ILE A 239 -3.58 32.19 -68.30
CA ILE A 239 -3.00 32.39 -66.96
C ILE A 239 -3.10 33.85 -66.53
N VAL A 240 -2.80 34.80 -67.40
CA VAL A 240 -2.91 36.24 -67.09
C VAL A 240 -4.36 36.61 -66.78
N LYS A 241 -5.32 36.19 -67.61
CA LYS A 241 -6.76 36.45 -67.38
C LYS A 241 -7.26 35.84 -66.07
N ILE A 242 -6.80 34.64 -65.73
CA ILE A 242 -7.15 33.95 -64.49
C ILE A 242 -6.52 34.65 -63.29
N LYS A 243 -5.23 35.00 -63.38
CA LYS A 243 -4.50 35.71 -62.32
C LYS A 243 -5.14 37.06 -62.00
N ASP A 244 -5.55 37.85 -62.99
CA ASP A 244 -6.24 39.13 -62.73
C ASP A 244 -7.55 38.94 -61.92
N SER A 245 -8.28 37.85 -62.18
CA SER A 245 -9.49 37.46 -61.44
C SER A 245 -9.19 36.96 -60.01
N ILE A 246 -8.08 36.23 -59.82
CA ILE A 246 -7.66 35.67 -58.52
C ILE A 246 -6.97 36.72 -57.63
N PHE A 247 -6.08 37.57 -58.18
CA PHE A 247 -5.30 38.57 -57.43
C PHE A 247 -6.18 39.65 -56.78
N THR A 248 -7.31 39.98 -57.38
CA THR A 248 -8.29 40.91 -56.77
C THR A 248 -8.84 40.36 -55.46
N ILE A 249 -8.97 39.03 -55.36
CA ILE A 249 -9.40 38.33 -54.15
C ILE A 249 -8.24 38.24 -53.13
N ASP A 250 -7.01 37.95 -53.58
CA ASP A 250 -5.85 37.82 -52.67
C ASP A 250 -5.46 39.14 -52.00
N LYS A 251 -5.69 40.28 -52.66
CA LYS A 251 -5.52 41.60 -52.05
C LYS A 251 -6.52 41.86 -50.91
N LEU A 252 -7.79 41.49 -51.09
CA LEU A 252 -8.81 41.56 -50.04
C LEU A 252 -8.50 40.61 -48.88
N LYS A 253 -7.99 39.41 -49.17
CA LYS A 253 -7.54 38.43 -48.18
C LYS A 253 -6.32 38.90 -47.36
N ALA A 254 -5.38 39.62 -47.96
CA ALA A 254 -4.22 40.16 -47.24
C ALA A 254 -4.62 41.21 -46.18
N GLU A 255 -5.70 41.95 -46.42
CA GLU A 255 -6.27 42.91 -45.48
C GLU A 255 -7.06 42.21 -44.35
N THR A 256 -7.87 41.18 -44.66
CA THR A 256 -8.57 40.38 -43.64
C THR A 256 -7.60 39.55 -42.79
N ASN A 257 -6.54 38.98 -43.36
CA ASN A 257 -5.50 38.25 -42.63
C ASN A 257 -4.82 39.10 -41.55
N LYS A 258 -4.62 40.40 -41.78
CA LYS A 258 -4.04 41.30 -40.78
C LYS A 258 -5.00 41.53 -39.62
N ALA A 259 -6.28 41.75 -39.91
CA ALA A 259 -7.32 41.89 -38.88
C ALA A 259 -7.48 40.60 -38.06
N ASP A 260 -7.46 39.44 -38.73
CA ASP A 260 -7.59 38.12 -38.12
C ASP A 260 -6.39 37.72 -37.26
N LYS A 261 -5.18 38.20 -37.58
CA LYS A 261 -3.99 38.01 -36.74
C LYS A 261 -4.07 38.86 -35.48
N LEU A 262 -4.53 40.11 -35.59
CA LEU A 262 -4.73 40.99 -34.45
C LEU A 262 -5.78 40.42 -33.48
N ALA A 263 -6.91 39.95 -34.02
CA ALA A 263 -7.96 39.30 -33.23
C ALA A 263 -7.49 37.98 -32.58
N MET A 264 -6.55 37.26 -33.21
CA MET A 264 -6.00 36.02 -32.66
C MET A 264 -5.01 36.25 -31.53
N GLU A 265 -4.19 37.32 -31.58
CA GLU A 265 -3.36 37.70 -30.43
C GLU A 265 -4.21 38.00 -29.20
N ASP A 266 -5.31 38.74 -29.39
CA ASP A 266 -6.26 39.03 -28.32
C ASP A 266 -6.94 37.76 -27.80
N ALA A 267 -7.38 36.86 -28.69
CA ALA A 267 -7.99 35.59 -28.30
C ALA A 267 -7.00 34.66 -27.57
N LYS A 268 -5.75 34.57 -28.02
CA LYS A 268 -4.69 33.81 -27.34
C LYS A 268 -4.44 34.35 -25.94
N ALA A 269 -4.40 35.67 -25.77
CA ALA A 269 -4.20 36.29 -24.46
C ALA A 269 -5.38 36.00 -23.51
N VAL A 270 -6.62 36.04 -24.01
CA VAL A 270 -7.82 35.69 -23.23
C VAL A 270 -7.82 34.22 -22.85
N ILE A 271 -7.52 33.34 -23.80
CA ILE A 271 -7.45 31.88 -23.58
C ILE A 271 -6.36 31.53 -22.59
N ALA A 272 -5.16 32.09 -22.71
CA ALA A 272 -4.06 31.81 -21.79
C ALA A 272 -4.44 32.20 -20.35
N ARG A 273 -5.12 33.35 -20.18
CA ARG A 273 -5.66 33.77 -18.87
C ARG A 273 -6.76 32.84 -18.37
N GLN A 274 -7.59 32.30 -19.25
CA GLN A 274 -8.63 31.33 -18.87
C GLN A 274 -8.05 29.97 -18.50
N ASP A 275 -7.06 29.46 -19.24
CA ASP A 275 -6.35 28.22 -18.93
C ASP A 275 -5.63 28.34 -17.57
N GLU A 276 -4.95 29.45 -17.31
CA GLU A 276 -4.31 29.74 -16.01
C GLU A 276 -5.34 29.81 -14.88
N ARG A 277 -6.52 30.40 -15.15
CA ARG A 277 -7.63 30.45 -14.19
C ARG A 277 -8.24 29.07 -13.93
N ILE A 278 -8.35 28.23 -14.95
CA ILE A 278 -8.84 26.85 -14.84
C ILE A 278 -7.84 26.01 -14.03
N GLU A 279 -6.54 26.17 -14.26
CA GLU A 279 -5.48 25.50 -13.49
C GLU A 279 -5.51 25.94 -12.02
N GLU A 280 -5.63 27.24 -11.74
CA GLU A 280 -5.80 27.78 -10.39
C GLU A 280 -7.05 27.22 -9.68
N LEU A 281 -8.19 27.16 -10.40
CA LEU A 281 -9.44 26.60 -9.88
C LEU A 281 -9.34 25.09 -9.66
N SER A 282 -8.67 24.36 -10.55
CA SER A 282 -8.44 22.92 -10.45
C SER A 282 -7.53 22.59 -9.26
N GLU A 283 -6.44 23.33 -9.07
CA GLU A 283 -5.55 23.15 -7.93
C GLU A 283 -6.28 23.46 -6.60
N SER A 284 -7.10 24.52 -6.58
CA SER A 284 -7.95 24.85 -5.43
C SER A 284 -9.01 23.77 -5.14
N ALA A 285 -9.64 23.21 -6.18
CA ALA A 285 -10.64 22.14 -6.03
C ALA A 285 -10.00 20.85 -5.48
N ASN A 286 -8.85 20.45 -6.04
CA ASN A 286 -8.09 19.29 -5.56
C ASN A 286 -7.61 19.47 -4.11
N ARG A 287 -7.16 20.68 -3.71
CA ARG A 287 -6.83 20.98 -2.31
C ARG A 287 -8.05 20.86 -1.39
N SER A 288 -9.22 21.31 -1.83
CA SER A 288 -10.45 21.20 -1.05
C SER A 288 -10.90 19.74 -0.87
N GLU A 289 -10.81 18.91 -1.90
CA GLU A 289 -11.19 17.49 -1.84
C GLU A 289 -10.23 16.68 -0.95
N ILE A 290 -8.91 16.88 -1.10
CA ILE A 290 -7.90 16.26 -0.24
C ILE A 290 -8.09 16.68 1.22
N THR A 291 -8.36 17.97 1.47
CA THR A 291 -8.61 18.47 2.84
C THR A 291 -9.89 17.85 3.43
N ALA A 292 -10.97 17.71 2.65
CA ALA A 292 -12.20 17.05 3.10
C ALA A 292 -11.99 15.56 3.41
N ILE A 293 -11.23 14.83 2.59
CA ILE A 293 -10.88 13.42 2.83
C ILE A 293 -10.01 13.29 4.09
N LEU A 294 -8.98 14.13 4.23
CA LEU A 294 -8.08 14.10 5.38
C LEU A 294 -8.78 14.47 6.69
N THR A 295 -9.64 15.50 6.69
CA THR A 295 -10.44 15.85 7.88
C THR A 295 -11.41 14.74 8.25
N SER A 296 -12.06 14.10 7.27
CA SER A 296 -12.93 12.94 7.49
C SER A 296 -12.15 11.75 8.07
N ALA A 297 -10.97 11.45 7.53
CA ALA A 297 -10.08 10.41 8.06
C ALA A 297 -9.59 10.75 9.49
N PHE A 298 -9.27 12.02 9.76
CA PHE A 298 -8.82 12.44 11.08
C PHE A 298 -9.95 12.36 12.12
N LEU A 299 -11.17 12.76 11.76
CA LEU A 299 -12.36 12.63 12.61
C LEU A 299 -12.69 11.17 12.91
N THR A 300 -12.56 10.26 11.93
CA THR A 300 -12.77 8.82 12.19
C THR A 300 -11.71 8.25 13.12
N ILE A 301 -10.44 8.61 12.92
CA ILE A 301 -9.34 8.19 13.82
C ILE A 301 -9.57 8.72 15.25
N ILE A 302 -9.90 10.01 15.42
CA ILE A 302 -10.19 10.59 16.74
C ILE A 302 -11.39 9.88 17.38
N SER A 303 -12.46 9.62 16.62
CA SER A 303 -13.65 8.95 17.14
C SER A 303 -13.34 7.53 17.60
N LEU A 304 -12.57 6.78 16.80
CA LEU A 304 -12.11 5.43 17.17
C LEU A 304 -11.20 5.46 18.40
N LEU A 305 -10.30 6.43 18.49
CA LEU A 305 -9.41 6.61 19.64
C LEU A 305 -10.22 6.94 20.91
N ALA A 306 -11.19 7.84 20.82
CA ALA A 306 -12.06 8.21 21.94
C ALA A 306 -12.86 7.00 22.45
N VAL A 307 -13.44 6.21 21.54
CA VAL A 307 -14.16 4.98 21.89
C VAL A 307 -13.22 3.95 22.51
N SER A 308 -12.02 3.79 21.95
CA SER A 308 -11.00 2.87 22.49
C SER A 308 -10.57 3.26 23.90
N LEU A 309 -10.25 4.53 24.14
CA LEU A 309 -9.87 5.07 25.45
C LEU A 309 -11.01 4.94 26.46
N TYR A 310 -12.25 5.23 26.05
CA TYR A 310 -13.43 5.06 26.90
C TYR A 310 -13.62 3.61 27.32
N ARG A 311 -13.54 2.67 26.37
CA ARG A 311 -13.62 1.22 26.66
C ARG A 311 -12.48 0.77 27.59
N ASN A 312 -11.26 1.22 27.34
CA ASN A 312 -10.10 0.88 28.17
C ASN A 312 -10.28 1.38 29.61
N ASN A 313 -10.73 2.61 29.80
CA ASN A 313 -10.99 3.16 31.12
C ASN A 313 -12.11 2.41 31.86
N GLN A 314 -13.20 2.07 31.16
CA GLN A 314 -14.28 1.25 31.72
C GLN A 314 -13.81 -0.14 32.16
N ILE A 315 -12.97 -0.79 31.35
CA ILE A 315 -12.35 -2.08 31.73
C ILE A 315 -11.48 -1.89 32.96
N LYS A 316 -10.62 -0.86 32.98
CA LYS A 316 -9.73 -0.58 34.11
C LYS A 316 -10.50 -0.37 35.42
N LEU A 317 -11.63 0.34 35.38
CA LEU A 317 -12.50 0.52 36.54
C LEU A 317 -13.07 -0.82 37.04
N LYS A 318 -13.64 -1.63 36.14
CA LYS A 318 -14.17 -2.96 36.50
C LYS A 318 -13.10 -3.91 37.04
N THR A 319 -11.92 -3.90 36.43
CA THR A 319 -10.79 -4.71 36.90
C THR A 319 -10.31 -4.25 38.27
N ASN A 320 -10.26 -2.94 38.53
CA ASN A 320 -9.86 -2.43 39.84
C ASN A 320 -10.87 -2.82 40.93
N ASP A 321 -12.17 -2.69 40.65
CA ASP A 321 -13.24 -3.11 41.58
C ASP A 321 -13.19 -4.61 41.88
N LEU A 322 -13.01 -5.44 40.84
CA LEU A 322 -12.83 -6.88 41.00
C LEU A 322 -11.59 -7.21 41.83
N LEU A 323 -10.45 -6.54 41.57
CA LEU A 323 -9.21 -6.73 42.34
C LEU A 323 -9.40 -6.32 43.81
N GLN A 324 -10.10 -5.22 44.08
CA GLN A 324 -10.41 -4.81 45.45
C GLN A 324 -11.28 -5.85 46.16
N THR A 325 -12.30 -6.37 45.48
CA THR A 325 -13.16 -7.43 46.03
C THR A 325 -12.36 -8.70 46.32
N LYS A 326 -11.52 -9.15 45.38
CA LYS A 326 -10.65 -10.32 45.58
C LYS A 326 -9.61 -10.13 46.68
N ASN A 327 -9.04 -8.94 46.83
CA ASN A 327 -8.15 -8.63 47.95
C ASN A 327 -8.88 -8.68 49.29
N ARG A 328 -10.13 -8.19 49.37
CA ARG A 328 -10.94 -8.29 50.60
C ARG A 328 -11.27 -9.74 50.94
N GLU A 329 -11.67 -10.54 49.96
CA GLU A 329 -11.91 -11.98 50.14
C GLU A 329 -10.65 -12.71 50.61
N LEU A 330 -9.50 -12.41 49.98
CA LEU A 330 -8.21 -13.01 50.35
C LEU A 330 -7.78 -12.61 51.76
N GLN A 331 -7.94 -11.33 52.11
CA GLN A 331 -7.63 -10.82 53.44
C GLN A 331 -8.51 -11.50 54.50
N ALA A 332 -9.83 -11.59 54.27
CA ALA A 332 -10.74 -12.27 55.18
C ALA A 332 -10.40 -13.75 55.35
N ALA A 333 -10.05 -14.46 54.27
CA ALA A 333 -9.63 -15.86 54.33
C ALA A 333 -8.31 -16.04 55.10
N ARG A 334 -7.35 -15.14 54.89
CA ARG A 334 -6.06 -15.13 55.59
C ARG A 334 -6.25 -14.87 57.08
N ASP A 335 -7.06 -13.89 57.45
CA ASP A 335 -7.31 -13.54 58.85
C ASP A 335 -8.04 -14.68 59.57
N ALA A 336 -9.01 -15.35 58.91
CA ALA A 336 -9.65 -16.54 59.45
C ALA A 336 -8.66 -17.70 59.66
N ALA A 337 -7.73 -17.92 58.73
CA ALA A 337 -6.69 -18.95 58.87
C ALA A 337 -5.74 -18.64 60.03
N VAL A 338 -5.31 -17.39 60.18
CA VAL A 338 -4.45 -16.95 61.31
C VAL A 338 -5.16 -17.15 62.63
N GLN A 339 -6.42 -16.72 62.76
CA GLN A 339 -7.21 -16.93 63.97
C GLN A 339 -7.37 -18.41 64.32
N ALA A 340 -7.61 -19.27 63.32
CA ALA A 340 -7.69 -20.71 63.53
C ALA A 340 -6.34 -21.31 64.03
N MET A 341 -5.22 -20.84 63.48
CA MET A 341 -3.88 -21.27 63.93
C MET A 341 -3.57 -20.83 65.36
N GLU A 342 -3.89 -19.58 65.71
CA GLU A 342 -3.72 -19.06 67.08
C GLU A 342 -4.61 -19.82 68.06
N ALA A 343 -5.88 -20.06 67.72
CA ALA A 343 -6.80 -20.84 68.53
C ALA A 343 -6.30 -22.29 68.73
N LYS A 344 -5.82 -22.95 67.68
CA LYS A 344 -5.21 -24.29 67.75
C LYS A 344 -4.02 -24.30 68.71
N THR A 345 -3.13 -23.31 68.60
CA THR A 345 -1.92 -23.21 69.42
C THR A 345 -2.27 -22.99 70.89
N ASN A 346 -3.19 -22.06 71.18
CA ASN A 346 -3.64 -21.76 72.54
C ASN A 346 -4.34 -22.97 73.17
N PHE A 347 -5.22 -23.65 72.41
CA PHE A 347 -5.90 -24.85 72.88
C PHE A 347 -4.91 -25.93 73.32
N LEU A 348 -3.90 -26.24 72.49
CA LEU A 348 -2.92 -27.28 72.80
C LEU A 348 -2.03 -26.91 73.98
N SER A 349 -1.65 -25.64 74.11
CA SER A 349 -0.91 -25.15 75.28
C SER A 349 -1.71 -25.32 76.57
N THR A 350 -2.98 -24.92 76.57
CA THR A 350 -3.87 -25.05 77.73
C THR A 350 -4.11 -26.50 78.10
N VAL A 351 -4.51 -27.34 77.14
CA VAL A 351 -4.76 -28.78 77.38
C VAL A 351 -3.52 -29.46 77.96
N SER A 352 -2.33 -29.13 77.46
CA SER A 352 -1.10 -29.73 77.98
C SER A 352 -0.82 -29.34 79.43
N HIS A 353 -1.12 -28.10 79.82
CA HIS A 353 -0.99 -27.66 81.22
C HIS A 353 -1.99 -28.38 82.14
N GLU A 354 -3.24 -28.48 81.70
CA GLU A 354 -4.32 -29.15 82.44
C GLU A 354 -4.10 -30.67 82.57
N LEU A 355 -3.42 -31.30 81.61
CA LEU A 355 -3.04 -32.71 81.71
C LEU A 355 -1.80 -32.94 82.58
N ARG A 356 -0.83 -32.02 82.55
CA ARG A 356 0.44 -32.13 83.29
C ARG A 356 0.24 -32.15 84.80
N THR A 357 -0.61 -31.28 85.32
CA THR A 357 -0.86 -31.14 86.77
C THR A 357 -1.39 -32.42 87.44
N PRO A 358 -2.48 -33.06 86.96
CA PRO A 358 -2.95 -34.31 87.55
C PRO A 358 -1.96 -35.45 87.33
N LEU A 359 -1.23 -35.47 86.21
CA LEU A 359 -0.21 -36.51 85.97
C LEU A 359 0.95 -36.41 86.94
N TYR A 360 1.45 -35.21 87.25
CA TYR A 360 2.48 -35.07 88.28
C TYR A 360 1.99 -35.50 89.66
N ALA A 361 0.73 -35.25 89.99
CA ALA A 361 0.14 -35.74 91.24
C ALA A 361 0.07 -37.27 91.28
N VAL A 362 -0.38 -37.92 90.20
CA VAL A 362 -0.46 -39.38 90.10
C VAL A 362 0.93 -40.02 90.13
N THR A 363 1.88 -39.52 89.33
CA THR A 363 3.26 -40.01 89.31
C THR A 363 3.95 -39.79 90.66
N GLY A 364 3.78 -38.63 91.28
CA GLY A 364 4.34 -38.30 92.59
C GLY A 364 3.79 -39.20 93.70
N LEU A 365 2.48 -39.41 93.74
CA LEU A 365 1.86 -40.32 94.71
C LEU A 365 2.31 -41.77 94.48
N THR A 366 2.42 -42.19 93.21
CA THR A 366 2.94 -43.52 92.86
C THR A 366 4.39 -43.68 93.31
N HIS A 367 5.20 -42.63 93.24
CA HIS A 367 6.59 -42.64 93.71
C HIS A 367 6.66 -42.80 95.23
N LEU A 368 5.88 -42.03 95.99
CA LEU A 368 5.80 -42.14 97.45
C LEU A 368 5.36 -43.55 97.87
N LEU A 369 4.31 -44.10 97.24
CA LEU A 369 3.83 -45.46 97.53
C LEU A 369 4.86 -46.55 97.21
N LEU A 370 5.76 -46.33 96.25
CA LEU A 370 6.86 -47.25 95.95
C LEU A 370 7.98 -47.18 97.01
N GLU A 371 8.17 -46.04 97.67
CA GLU A 371 9.16 -45.84 98.75
C GLU A 371 8.69 -46.41 100.10
N GLU A 372 7.37 -46.55 100.32
CA GLU A 372 6.77 -47.09 101.56
C GLU A 372 6.77 -48.63 101.67
N ASN A 373 7.63 -49.33 100.91
CA ASN A 373 7.74 -50.81 100.92
C ASN A 373 6.39 -51.53 100.71
N PRO A 374 5.72 -51.34 99.56
CA PRO A 374 4.44 -51.97 99.28
C PRO A 374 4.56 -53.50 99.16
N PRO A 375 3.49 -54.27 99.41
CA PRO A 375 3.47 -55.71 99.21
C PRO A 375 3.90 -56.09 97.78
N ASP A 376 4.58 -57.23 97.61
CA ASP A 376 5.15 -57.65 96.31
C ASP A 376 4.12 -57.68 95.17
N HIS A 377 2.86 -58.04 95.45
CA HIS A 377 1.77 -58.03 94.47
C HIS A 377 1.37 -56.62 94.01
N GLN A 378 1.58 -55.57 94.81
CA GLN A 378 1.28 -54.17 94.44
C GLN A 378 2.47 -53.49 93.77
N LYS A 379 3.69 -53.95 94.06
CA LYS A 379 4.93 -53.35 93.56
C LYS A 379 5.02 -53.36 92.03
N GLU A 380 4.58 -54.45 91.38
CA GLU A 380 4.55 -54.52 89.92
C GLU A 380 3.50 -53.57 89.32
N HIS A 381 2.32 -53.48 89.93
CA HIS A 381 1.27 -52.54 89.52
C HIS A 381 1.69 -51.07 89.69
N LEU A 382 2.30 -50.71 90.81
CA LEU A 382 2.81 -49.35 91.05
C LEU A 382 3.97 -49.00 90.11
N LYS A 383 4.86 -49.94 89.79
CA LYS A 383 5.90 -49.74 88.76
C LYS A 383 5.31 -49.51 87.37
N SER A 384 4.27 -50.26 87.01
CA SER A 384 3.55 -50.07 85.74
C SER A 384 2.81 -48.73 85.67
N LEU A 385 2.19 -48.31 86.79
CA LEU A 385 1.52 -47.02 86.91
C LEU A 385 2.51 -45.86 86.80
N LYS A 386 3.66 -45.95 87.48
CA LYS A 386 4.75 -44.97 87.38
C LYS A 386 5.26 -44.88 85.95
N PHE A 387 5.53 -46.03 85.32
CA PHE A 387 5.98 -46.07 83.92
C PHE A 387 4.97 -45.40 82.98
N SER A 388 3.67 -45.66 83.17
CA SER A 388 2.60 -45.08 82.35
C SER A 388 2.46 -43.57 82.57
N GLY A 389 2.60 -43.10 83.81
CA GLY A 389 2.59 -41.67 84.14
C GLY A 389 3.80 -40.93 83.56
N ASP A 390 5.01 -41.48 83.72
CA ASP A 390 6.25 -40.93 83.14
C ASP A 390 6.17 -40.90 81.60
N TYR A 391 5.64 -41.96 80.99
CA TYR A 391 5.44 -42.04 79.54
C TYR A 391 4.45 -40.97 79.05
N LEU A 392 3.32 -40.78 79.73
CA LEU A 392 2.31 -39.80 79.28
C LEU A 392 2.80 -38.36 79.44
N LEU A 393 3.56 -38.05 80.50
CA LEU A 393 4.21 -36.76 80.66
C LEU A 393 5.20 -36.47 79.54
N ASN A 394 6.02 -37.45 79.16
CA ASN A 394 6.93 -37.31 78.03
C ASN A 394 6.17 -37.13 76.71
N PHE A 395 5.13 -37.93 76.47
CA PHE A 395 4.30 -37.83 75.27
C PHE A 395 3.62 -36.47 75.13
N ILE A 396 3.08 -35.91 76.21
CA ILE A 396 2.49 -34.55 76.22
C ILE A 396 3.57 -33.49 75.90
N ASN A 397 4.76 -33.64 76.48
CA ASN A 397 5.87 -32.73 76.20
C ASN A 397 6.34 -32.81 74.74
N ASP A 398 6.32 -33.99 74.14
CA ASP A 398 6.67 -34.18 72.72
C ASP A 398 5.62 -33.54 71.80
N ILE A 399 4.32 -33.70 72.09
CA ILE A 399 3.25 -33.01 71.35
C ILE A 399 3.41 -31.49 71.43
N LEU A 400 3.74 -30.94 72.61
CA LEU A 400 4.01 -29.52 72.76
C LEU A 400 5.21 -29.07 71.92
N GLN A 401 6.29 -29.86 71.88
CA GLN A 401 7.47 -29.52 71.10
C GLN A 401 7.18 -29.52 69.59
N ILE A 402 6.43 -30.50 69.08
CA ILE A 402 6.00 -30.54 67.67
C ILE A 402 5.17 -29.30 67.32
N ASN A 403 4.22 -28.90 68.18
CA ASN A 403 3.42 -27.70 67.91
C ASN A 403 4.23 -26.40 67.96
N LYS A 404 5.31 -26.33 68.76
CA LYS A 404 6.23 -25.19 68.72
C LYS A 404 7.03 -25.15 67.42
N ILE A 405 7.38 -26.31 66.86
CA ILE A 405 8.03 -26.43 65.54
C ILE A 405 7.08 -25.99 64.44
N ASP A 406 5.85 -26.50 64.42
CA ASP A 406 4.81 -26.12 63.43
C ASP A 406 4.45 -24.62 63.48
N ALA A 407 4.73 -23.95 64.60
CA ALA A 407 4.47 -22.53 64.80
C ALA A 407 5.71 -21.63 64.56
N ASP A 408 6.84 -22.18 64.09
CA ASP A 408 8.14 -21.47 63.97
C ASP A 408 8.63 -20.82 65.28
N LYS A 409 8.21 -21.34 66.44
CA LYS A 409 8.55 -20.79 67.77
C LYS A 409 9.68 -21.54 68.49
N LEU A 410 10.40 -22.42 67.79
CA LEU A 410 11.55 -23.13 68.35
C LEU A 410 12.85 -22.42 67.96
N GLU A 411 13.41 -21.65 68.89
CA GLU A 411 14.72 -21.02 68.70
C GLU A 411 15.82 -21.97 69.19
N PRO A 412 16.76 -22.41 68.34
CA PRO A 412 17.91 -23.19 68.78
C PRO A 412 18.85 -22.30 69.60
N ALA A 413 19.22 -22.73 70.81
CA ALA A 413 20.27 -22.05 71.56
C ALA A 413 21.63 -22.33 70.91
N SER A 414 22.48 -21.31 70.78
CA SER A 414 23.87 -21.48 70.33
C SER A 414 24.80 -21.13 71.48
N LEU A 415 25.25 -22.16 72.19
CA LEU A 415 26.16 -22.06 73.33
C LEU A 415 27.45 -22.81 73.01
N GLU A 416 28.56 -22.28 73.52
CA GLU A 416 29.85 -22.95 73.44
C GLU A 416 29.87 -24.16 74.38
N PHE A 417 30.24 -25.33 73.86
CA PHE A 417 30.28 -26.57 74.63
C PHE A 417 31.39 -27.52 74.18
N TYR A 418 31.74 -28.45 75.07
CA TYR A 418 32.69 -29.53 74.82
C TYR A 418 31.93 -30.81 74.51
N LEU A 419 31.90 -31.24 73.24
CA LEU A 419 31.14 -32.42 72.81
C LEU A 419 31.52 -33.69 73.58
N LYS A 420 32.82 -33.89 73.82
CA LYS A 420 33.32 -35.06 74.57
C LYS A 420 32.73 -35.10 75.98
N LYS A 421 32.66 -33.95 76.66
CA LYS A 421 32.08 -33.84 78.00
C LYS A 421 30.60 -34.19 77.99
N ILE A 422 29.83 -33.66 77.05
CA ILE A 422 28.40 -33.95 76.91
C ILE A 422 28.15 -35.45 76.69
N ILE A 423 28.87 -36.08 75.75
CA ILE A 423 28.72 -37.51 75.48
C ILE A 423 29.10 -38.34 76.71
N SER A 424 30.19 -37.99 77.41
CA SER A 424 30.61 -38.67 78.64
C SER A 424 29.56 -38.55 79.75
N GLU A 425 29.03 -37.35 80.01
CA GLU A 425 27.99 -37.13 81.02
C GLU A 425 26.71 -37.94 80.70
N VAL A 426 26.33 -38.02 79.42
CA VAL A 426 25.20 -38.85 79.00
C VAL A 426 25.49 -40.34 79.23
N ILE A 427 26.66 -40.83 78.86
CA ILE A 427 27.05 -42.24 79.08
C ILE A 427 27.05 -42.57 80.58
N ASP A 428 27.63 -41.69 81.41
CA ASP A 428 27.69 -41.86 82.86
C ASP A 428 26.29 -41.92 83.46
N SER A 429 25.37 -41.08 83.00
CA SER A 429 23.97 -41.07 83.45
C SER A 429 23.22 -42.38 83.11
N LEU A 430 23.59 -43.06 82.03
CA LEU A 430 22.98 -44.31 81.56
C LEU A 430 23.72 -45.57 82.02
N GLN A 431 24.83 -45.42 82.75
CA GLN A 431 25.69 -46.52 83.17
C GLN A 431 24.97 -47.52 84.08
N GLN A 432 24.07 -47.04 84.94
CA GLN A 432 23.26 -47.91 85.80
C GLN A 432 22.30 -48.78 84.98
N SER A 433 21.58 -48.18 84.02
CA SER A 433 20.67 -48.92 83.14
C SER A 433 21.42 -49.95 82.27
N ALA A 434 22.63 -49.63 81.84
CA ALA A 434 23.49 -50.57 81.12
C ALA A 434 23.96 -51.74 82.00
N LYS A 435 24.33 -51.48 83.26
CA LYS A 435 24.67 -52.53 84.24
C LYS A 435 23.50 -53.48 84.51
N GLU A 436 22.28 -52.96 84.67
CA GLU A 436 21.07 -53.78 84.86
C GLU A 436 20.79 -54.72 83.68
N LYS A 437 21.21 -54.35 82.46
CA LYS A 437 21.07 -55.15 81.23
C LYS A 437 22.32 -55.99 80.91
N ASN A 438 23.36 -55.90 81.74
CA ASN A 438 24.68 -56.50 81.50
C ASN A 438 25.26 -56.11 80.13
N THR A 439 25.11 -54.84 79.76
CA THR A 439 25.52 -54.27 78.48
C THR A 439 26.68 -53.30 78.70
N LYS A 440 27.72 -53.39 77.86
CA LYS A 440 28.87 -52.49 77.90
C LYS A 440 28.64 -51.29 76.98
N ILE A 441 28.95 -50.09 77.45
CA ILE A 441 28.97 -48.88 76.60
C ILE A 441 30.43 -48.56 76.27
N ILE A 442 30.72 -48.35 74.98
CA ILE A 442 32.06 -48.02 74.49
C ILE A 442 31.98 -46.68 73.75
N LEU A 443 32.78 -45.70 74.16
CA LEU A 443 32.92 -44.43 73.46
C LEU A 443 34.15 -44.45 72.57
N GLU A 444 33.94 -44.30 71.26
CA GLU A 444 34.98 -44.05 70.27
C GLU A 444 34.90 -42.58 69.85
N TYR A 445 35.83 -41.75 70.33
CA TYR A 445 35.85 -40.32 70.07
C TYR A 445 37.06 -39.96 69.20
N ASP A 446 36.82 -39.32 68.07
CA ASP A 446 37.85 -38.83 67.15
C ASP A 446 38.51 -37.55 67.70
N ASP A 447 39.82 -37.59 67.93
CA ASP A 447 40.60 -36.46 68.44
C ASP A 447 40.68 -35.28 67.44
N ASN A 448 40.26 -35.46 66.18
CA ASN A 448 40.17 -34.38 65.20
C ASN A 448 38.97 -33.44 65.40
N ILE A 449 38.03 -33.80 66.28
CA ILE A 449 36.86 -32.96 66.60
C ILE A 449 37.34 -31.74 67.40
N PRO A 450 37.00 -30.50 67.00
CA PRO A 450 37.32 -29.31 67.78
C PRO A 450 36.81 -29.40 69.22
N GLN A 451 37.63 -28.97 70.18
CA GLN A 451 37.27 -29.05 71.61
C GLN A 451 36.04 -28.20 71.95
N HIS A 452 35.87 -27.07 71.26
CA HIS A 452 34.79 -26.12 71.46
C HIS A 452 33.88 -26.12 70.22
N LEU A 453 32.60 -26.39 70.41
CA LEU A 453 31.57 -26.33 69.36
C LEU A 453 30.44 -25.38 69.79
N MET A 454 29.75 -24.80 68.82
CA MET A 454 28.59 -23.93 69.04
C MET A 454 27.31 -24.67 68.64
N SER A 455 26.43 -24.95 69.60
CA SER A 455 25.11 -25.55 69.35
C SER A 455 24.24 -25.50 70.61
N ASP A 456 23.12 -26.22 70.63
CA ASP A 456 22.28 -26.43 71.81
C ASP A 456 22.73 -27.72 72.54
N PRO A 457 23.58 -27.63 73.59
CA PRO A 457 24.07 -28.81 74.30
C PRO A 457 22.95 -29.58 75.01
N LEU A 458 21.85 -28.92 75.39
CA LEU A 458 20.72 -29.58 76.06
C LEU A 458 19.94 -30.45 75.07
N LYS A 459 19.67 -29.94 73.87
CA LYS A 459 19.04 -30.71 72.80
C LYS A 459 19.92 -31.85 72.34
N LEU A 460 21.23 -31.63 72.22
CA LEU A 460 22.16 -32.69 71.85
C LEU A 460 22.18 -33.79 72.91
N SER A 461 22.24 -33.45 74.19
CA SER A 461 22.10 -34.41 75.29
C SER A 461 20.79 -35.19 75.20
N GLN A 462 19.67 -34.52 74.91
CA GLN A 462 18.37 -35.18 74.77
C GLN A 462 18.36 -36.19 73.62
N ILE A 463 18.91 -35.84 72.46
CA ILE A 463 19.07 -36.75 71.32
C ILE A 463 19.92 -37.95 71.71
N LEU A 464 21.08 -37.71 72.33
CA LEU A 464 22.00 -38.77 72.75
C LEU A 464 21.39 -39.69 73.81
N ILE A 465 20.69 -39.16 74.81
CA ILE A 465 19.98 -39.94 75.83
C ILE A 465 18.93 -40.84 75.17
N ASN A 466 18.15 -40.30 74.23
CA ASN A 466 17.11 -41.07 73.53
C ASN A 466 17.71 -42.19 72.68
N LEU A 467 18.77 -41.90 71.91
CA LEU A 467 19.42 -42.89 71.05
C LEU A 467 20.13 -43.97 71.88
N ILE A 468 21.02 -43.57 72.79
CA ILE A 468 21.81 -44.50 73.62
C ILE A 468 20.88 -45.26 74.58
N GLY A 469 19.89 -44.60 75.18
CA GLY A 469 18.90 -45.22 76.04
C GLY A 469 18.08 -46.29 75.32
N ASN A 470 17.65 -46.02 74.07
CA ASN A 470 17.00 -47.04 73.24
C ASN A 470 17.96 -48.19 72.91
N SER A 471 19.22 -47.91 72.55
CA SER A 471 20.22 -48.95 72.29
C SER A 471 20.42 -49.87 73.50
N ILE A 472 20.52 -49.34 74.72
CA ILE A 472 20.62 -50.12 75.96
C ILE A 472 19.35 -50.91 76.23
N LYS A 473 18.17 -50.31 76.03
CA LYS A 473 16.87 -50.95 76.27
C LYS A 473 16.71 -52.24 75.47
N PHE A 474 17.19 -52.26 74.22
CA PHE A 474 17.04 -53.39 73.31
C PHE A 474 18.28 -54.31 73.21
N THR A 475 19.38 -53.97 73.90
CA THR A 475 20.60 -54.78 73.92
C THR A 475 20.79 -55.39 75.31
N LYS A 476 20.81 -56.73 75.41
CA LYS A 476 21.05 -57.48 76.65
C LYS A 476 22.28 -58.38 76.47
N ASN A 477 23.19 -58.40 77.44
CA ASN A 477 24.45 -59.17 77.36
C ASN A 477 25.29 -58.83 76.11
N GLY A 478 25.36 -57.55 75.73
CA GLY A 478 26.04 -57.11 74.50
C GLY A 478 26.85 -55.81 74.69
N GLU A 479 27.14 -55.14 73.58
CA GLU A 479 27.84 -53.85 73.58
C GLU A 479 27.08 -52.79 72.77
N VAL A 480 27.13 -51.55 73.25
CA VAL A 480 26.63 -50.34 72.56
C VAL A 480 27.84 -49.43 72.32
N ARG A 481 28.15 -49.17 71.05
CA ARG A 481 29.25 -48.28 70.64
C ARG A 481 28.71 -46.91 70.26
N VAL A 482 29.23 -45.87 70.91
CA VAL A 482 28.97 -44.47 70.58
C VAL A 482 30.19 -43.95 69.83
N ILE A 483 30.03 -43.65 68.55
CA ILE A 483 31.13 -43.25 67.67
C ILE A 483 30.94 -41.79 67.26
N ALA A 484 31.87 -40.92 67.65
CA ALA A 484 31.91 -39.52 67.21
C ALA A 484 33.12 -39.32 66.29
N LYS A 485 32.86 -38.90 65.04
CA LYS A 485 33.88 -38.68 64.00
C LYS A 485 33.64 -37.38 63.25
N VAL A 486 34.71 -36.68 62.87
CA VAL A 486 34.60 -35.56 61.93
C VAL A 486 34.44 -36.12 60.52
N LEU A 487 33.33 -35.81 59.85
CA LEU A 487 33.11 -36.23 58.45
C LEU A 487 33.65 -35.21 57.45
N LYS A 488 33.52 -33.91 57.75
CA LYS A 488 33.95 -32.81 56.90
C LYS A 488 34.18 -31.57 57.78
N LYS A 489 35.20 -30.77 57.45
CA LYS A 489 35.38 -29.40 57.95
C LYS A 489 35.19 -28.48 56.75
N GLU A 490 34.24 -27.56 56.83
CA GLU A 490 34.05 -26.50 55.85
C GLU A 490 34.55 -25.21 56.50
N GLU A 491 35.41 -24.46 55.81
CA GLU A 491 35.78 -23.12 56.26
C GLU A 491 34.56 -22.21 56.05
N GLU A 492 34.09 -21.54 57.11
CA GLU A 492 33.09 -20.48 56.97
C GLU A 492 33.70 -19.32 56.17
N ASN A 493 33.07 -18.95 55.06
CA ASN A 493 33.33 -17.72 54.30
C ASN A 493 32.79 -16.49 55.02
#